data_AF-A0A3D1ZHL2-F1
#
_entry.id   AF-A0A3D1ZHL2-F1
#
_cell.length_a   1.000
_cell.length_b   1.000
_cell.length_c   1.000
_cell.angle_alpha   90.00
_cell.angle_beta   90.00
_cell.angle_gamma   90.00
#
_symmetry.space_group_name_H-M   'P 1'
#
loop_
_entity.id
_entity.type
_entity.pdbx_description
1 polymer ?
#
loop_
_entity_poly.entity_id
_entity_poly.type
_entity_poly.pdbx_seq_one_letter_code
_entity_poly.pdbx_strand_id
1 'polypeptide(L)'
;MTAKPGKARELTEFLLEWSEEIDIRGNTVVSVSLGGPVGSVRVSQIVESLQAVEDLGEQIATSPRVHQLTELISAPPIRGVVRITYLNQP
;
A
#
# COMPACT_ATOMS: atom_id res chain seq x y z
N MET A 1 2.34 -7.63 -0.23
CA MET A 1 1.96 -8.30 -1.50
C MET A 1 3.21 -8.81 -2.20
N THR A 2 3.07 -9.68 -3.19
CA THR A 2 4.22 -10.26 -3.93
C THR A 2 3.99 -10.09 -5.42
N ALA A 3 4.98 -9.52 -6.11
CA ALA A 3 4.96 -9.36 -7.57
C ALA A 3 4.92 -10.70 -8.30
N LYS A 4 4.38 -10.70 -9.53
CA LYS A 4 4.62 -11.78 -10.50
C LYS A 4 6.11 -11.85 -10.85
N PRO A 5 6.62 -13.02 -11.31
CA PRO A 5 8.01 -13.14 -11.75
C PRO A 5 8.39 -12.05 -12.77
N GLY A 6 9.51 -11.36 -12.53
CA GLY A 6 10.00 -10.27 -13.39
C GLY A 6 9.27 -8.92 -13.25
N LYS A 7 8.18 -8.84 -12.48
CA LYS A 7 7.34 -7.62 -12.35
C LYS A 7 7.65 -6.76 -11.12
N ALA A 8 8.66 -7.10 -10.32
CA ALA A 8 8.93 -6.41 -9.06
C ALA A 8 9.22 -4.90 -9.22
N ARG A 9 10.01 -4.53 -10.23
CA ARG A 9 10.31 -3.11 -10.51
C ARG A 9 9.06 -2.35 -10.95
N GLU A 10 8.36 -2.90 -11.95
CA GLU A 10 7.11 -2.33 -12.48
C GLU A 10 6.03 -2.18 -11.41
N LEU A 11 5.88 -3.18 -10.52
CA LEU A 11 4.99 -3.08 -9.37
C LEU A 11 5.40 -1.94 -8.43
N THR A 12 6.69 -1.77 -8.17
CA THR A 12 7.16 -0.73 -7.24
C THR A 12 6.94 0.66 -7.83
N GLU A 13 7.30 0.86 -9.11
CA GLU A 13 7.07 2.11 -9.85
C GLU A 13 5.57 2.45 -9.90
N PHE A 14 4.73 1.49 -10.27
CA PHE A 14 3.27 1.64 -10.28
C PHE A 14 2.70 2.06 -8.91
N LEU A 15 3.18 1.45 -7.82
CA LEU A 15 2.72 1.77 -6.46
C LEU A 15 3.18 3.15 -6.00
N LEU A 16 4.37 3.59 -6.41
CA LEU A 16 4.87 4.94 -6.13
C LEU A 16 4.03 5.98 -6.88
N GLU A 17 3.83 5.81 -8.18
CA GLU A 17 2.96 6.69 -8.98
C GLU A 17 1.54 6.76 -8.41
N TRP A 18 0.94 5.60 -8.11
CA TRP A 18 -0.41 5.59 -7.56
C TRP A 18 -0.46 6.26 -6.18
N SER A 19 0.60 6.18 -5.36
CA SER A 19 0.63 6.85 -4.07
C SER A 19 0.61 8.38 -4.15
N GLU A 20 1.10 8.96 -5.26
CA GLU A 20 1.06 10.40 -5.50
C GLU A 20 -0.34 10.88 -5.91
N GLU A 21 -1.19 9.99 -6.41
CA GLU A 21 -2.56 10.29 -6.84
C GLU A 21 -3.59 10.12 -5.71
N ILE A 22 -3.22 9.39 -4.65
CA ILE A 22 -4.12 9.16 -3.51
C ILE A 22 -4.18 10.44 -2.66
N ASP A 23 -5.38 11.03 -2.60
CA ASP A 23 -5.65 12.19 -1.75
C ASP A 23 -5.99 11.70 -0.33
N ILE A 24 -4.95 11.50 0.47
CA ILE A 24 -5.06 11.22 1.90
C ILE A 24 -4.41 12.29 2.74
N ARG A 25 -5.05 12.61 3.87
CA ARG A 25 -4.42 13.32 4.97
C ARG A 25 -3.57 12.35 5.79
N GLY A 26 -2.39 12.02 5.26
CA GLY A 26 -1.50 11.02 5.84
C GLY A 26 -0.24 10.80 5.04
N ASN A 27 0.50 9.74 5.38
CA ASN A 27 1.71 9.34 4.68
C ASN A 27 1.55 7.93 4.08
N THR A 28 2.01 7.77 2.83
CA THR A 28 2.16 6.47 2.18
C THR A 28 3.63 6.09 2.10
N VAL A 29 3.96 4.85 2.47
CA VAL A 29 5.30 4.28 2.38
C VAL A 29 5.24 3.02 1.54
N VAL A 30 6.00 3.00 0.45
CA VAL A 30 6.25 1.80 -0.36
C VAL A 30 7.59 1.22 0.04
N SER A 31 7.59 -0.02 0.53
CA SER A 31 8.77 -0.71 1.01
C SER A 31 8.96 -2.04 0.30
N VAL A 32 10.21 -2.34 -0.06
CA VAL A 32 10.61 -3.62 -0.64
C VAL A 32 11.33 -4.43 0.43
N SER A 33 11.11 -5.75 0.44
CA SER A 33 11.75 -6.60 1.43
C SER A 33 13.23 -6.81 1.09
N LEU A 34 14.13 -6.54 2.04
CA LEU A 34 15.57 -6.84 1.90
C LEU A 34 15.88 -8.34 2.04
N GLY A 35 14.97 -9.12 2.62
CA GLY A 35 15.04 -10.57 2.75
C GLY A 35 13.63 -11.20 2.74
N GLY A 36 13.54 -12.50 2.44
CA GLY A 36 12.26 -13.18 2.23
C GLY A 36 11.93 -13.37 0.74
N PRO A 37 10.66 -13.60 0.36
CA PRO A 37 10.28 -13.85 -1.03
C PRO A 37 10.66 -12.68 -1.95
N VAL A 38 11.42 -12.99 -3.01
CA VAL A 38 11.80 -12.02 -4.03
C VAL A 38 10.54 -11.38 -4.63
N GLY A 39 10.54 -10.05 -4.78
CA GLY A 39 9.39 -9.30 -5.28
C GLY A 39 8.32 -9.02 -4.23
N SER A 40 8.60 -9.24 -2.94
CA SER A 40 7.70 -8.80 -1.88
C SER A 40 7.75 -7.28 -1.68
N VAL A 41 6.59 -6.65 -1.85
CA VAL A 41 6.37 -5.21 -1.67
C VAL A 41 5.31 -5.00 -0.60
N ARG A 42 5.51 -4.04 0.30
CA ARG A 42 4.55 -3.62 1.32
C ARG A 42 4.24 -2.13 1.14
N VAL A 43 2.95 -1.82 1.11
CA VAL A 43 2.43 -0.46 1.20
C VAL A 43 1.93 -0.25 2.63
N SER A 44 2.36 0.82 3.27
CA SER A 44 1.91 1.23 4.60
C SER A 44 1.35 2.65 4.50
N GLN A 45 0.12 2.83 4.98
CA GLN A 45 -0.57 4.11 4.98
C GLN A 45 -0.85 4.50 6.42
N ILE A 46 -0.36 5.67 6.83
CA ILE A 46 -0.51 6.20 8.18
C ILE A 46 -1.45 7.39 8.10
N VAL A 47 -2.59 7.29 8.76
CA VAL A 47 -3.65 8.30 8.76
C VAL A 47 -4.07 8.67 10.18
N GLU A 48 -4.72 9.81 10.33
CA GLU A 48 -5.00 10.42 11.64
C GLU A 48 -6.27 9.87 12.34
N SER A 49 -7.13 9.14 11.62
CA SER A 49 -8.41 8.66 12.16
C SER A 49 -8.86 7.35 11.53
N LEU A 50 -9.81 6.66 12.18
CA LEU A 50 -10.45 5.48 11.61
C LEU A 50 -11.27 5.84 10.36
N GLN A 51 -11.97 6.98 10.36
CA GLN A 51 -12.72 7.45 9.19
C GLN A 51 -11.81 7.60 7.96
N ALA A 52 -10.61 8.16 8.14
CA ALA A 52 -9.64 8.28 7.04
C ALA A 52 -9.17 6.92 6.49
N VAL A 53 -9.18 5.85 7.30
CA VAL A 53 -8.89 4.48 6.82
C VAL A 53 -10.03 3.95 5.95
N GLU A 54 -11.27 4.29 6.28
CA GLU A 54 -12.47 3.89 5.54
C GLU A 54 -12.55 4.63 4.20
N ASP A 55 -12.39 5.96 4.21
CA ASP A 55 -12.38 6.81 3.02
C ASP A 55 -11.29 6.37 2.04
N LEU A 56 -10.09 6.07 2.54
CA LEU A 56 -9.00 5.51 1.74
C LEU A 56 -9.34 4.14 1.15
N GLY A 57 -10.03 3.30 1.92
CA GLY A 57 -10.53 2.01 1.45
C GLY A 57 -11.46 2.17 0.24
N GLU A 58 -12.38 3.15 0.30
CA GLU A 58 -13.31 3.46 -0.78
C GLU A 58 -12.59 4.03 -2.01
N GLN A 59 -11.66 4.98 -1.82
CA GLN A 59 -10.85 5.53 -2.91
C GLN A 59 -10.05 4.43 -3.64
N ILE A 60 -9.44 3.51 -2.89
CA ILE A 60 -8.71 2.39 -3.49
C ILE A 60 -9.69 1.47 -4.24
N ALA A 61 -10.80 1.07 -3.62
CA ALA A 61 -11.74 0.12 -4.20
C ALA A 61 -12.41 0.62 -5.49
N THR A 62 -12.62 1.93 -5.59
CA THR A 62 -13.22 2.58 -6.78
C THR A 62 -12.19 2.98 -7.84
N SER A 63 -10.89 2.87 -7.54
CA SER A 63 -9.83 3.26 -8.47
C SER A 63 -9.72 2.28 -9.65
N PRO A 64 -9.62 2.80 -10.90
CA PRO A 64 -9.36 1.96 -12.07
C PRO A 64 -8.00 1.24 -12.00
N ARG A 65 -7.07 1.73 -11.15
CA ARG A 65 -5.75 1.13 -10.94
C ARG A 65 -5.79 -0.22 -10.23
N VAL A 66 -6.88 -0.58 -9.54
CA VAL A 66 -7.02 -1.91 -8.90
C VAL A 66 -6.88 -3.04 -9.92
N HIS A 67 -7.47 -2.88 -11.11
CA HIS A 67 -7.35 -3.90 -12.15
C HIS A 67 -5.89 -4.05 -12.62
N GLN A 68 -5.19 -2.93 -12.84
CA GLN A 68 -3.77 -2.93 -13.20
C GLN A 68 -2.91 -3.58 -12.11
N LEU A 69 -3.22 -3.31 -10.83
CA LEU A 69 -2.55 -3.96 -9.70
C LEU A 69 -2.68 -5.48 -9.75
N THR A 70 -3.87 -6.02 -10.10
CA THR A 70 -4.08 -7.47 -10.20
C THR A 70 -3.23 -8.13 -11.29
N GLU A 71 -2.85 -7.37 -12.33
CA GLU A 71 -1.96 -7.87 -13.37
C GLU A 71 -0.50 -7.95 -12.92
N LEU A 72 -0.11 -7.24 -11.88
CA LEU A 72 1.27 -7.14 -11.40
C LEU A 72 1.59 -8.07 -10.22
N ILE A 73 0.58 -8.56 -9.49
CA ILE A 73 0.75 -9.37 -8.27
C ILE A 73 0.43 -10.85 -8.48
N SER A 74 1.13 -11.72 -7.74
CA SER A 74 0.95 -13.18 -7.81
C SER A 74 -0.24 -13.70 -7.00
N ALA A 75 -0.75 -12.91 -6.05
CA ALA A 75 -1.86 -13.26 -5.18
C ALA A 75 -2.50 -11.98 -4.62
N PRO A 76 -3.76 -12.04 -4.15
CA PRO A 76 -4.41 -10.91 -3.49
C PRO A 76 -3.55 -10.32 -2.36
N PRO A 77 -3.50 -8.98 -2.20
CA PRO A 77 -2.76 -8.36 -1.10
C PRO A 77 -3.35 -8.75 0.25
N ILE A 78 -2.48 -9.08 1.21
CA ILE A 78 -2.87 -9.21 2.62
C ILE A 78 -2.98 -7.79 3.20
N ARG A 79 -4.13 -7.46 3.77
CA ARG A 79 -4.39 -6.17 4.44
C ARG A 79 -4.38 -6.36 5.96
N GLY A 80 -3.69 -5.47 6.66
CA GLY A 80 -3.73 -5.35 8.11
C GLY A 80 -4.01 -3.91 8.50
N VAL A 81 -4.80 -3.72 9.56
CA VAL A 81 -5.08 -2.40 10.15
C VAL A 81 -4.62 -2.44 11.60
N VAL A 82 -3.86 -1.42 12.00
CA VAL A 82 -3.31 -1.31 13.36
C VAL A 82 -3.49 0.12 13.84
N ARG A 83 -3.86 0.28 15.12
CA ARG A 83 -3.89 1.58 15.78
C ARG A 83 -2.49 1.89 16.33
N ILE A 84 -1.96 3.06 15.96
CA ILE A 84 -0.74 3.60 16.53
C ILE A 84 -1.15 4.59 17.62
N THR A 85 -0.64 4.40 18.85
CA THR A 85 -0.83 5.35 19.95
C THR A 85 0.52 5.98 20.25
N TYR A 86 0.61 7.30 20.13
CA TYR A 86 1.78 8.06 20.58
C TYR A 86 1.56 8.54 22.02
N LEU A 87 2.47 8.19 22.91
CA LEU A 87 2.50 8.65 24.29
C LEU A 87 3.70 9.57 24.44
N ASN A 88 3.48 10.88 24.59
CA ASN A 88 4.51 11.78 25.09
C ASN A 88 4.80 11.38 26.55
N GLN A 89 5.97 10.79 26.81
CA GLN A 89 6.45 10.66 28.18
C GLN A 89 7.01 12.04 28.61
N PRO A 90 6.59 12.58 29.76
CA PRO A 90 7.06 13.87 30.26
C PRO A 90 8.54 13.85 30.64
#